data_AF-A0A9E4WM82-F1
#
_entry.id   AF-A0A9E4WM82-F1
#
_cell.length_a   1.000
_cell.length_b   1.000
_cell.length_c   1.000
_cell.angle_alpha   90.00
_cell.angle_beta   90.00
_cell.angle_gamma   90.00
#
_symmetry.space_group_name_H-M   'P 1'
#
loop_
_entity.id
_entity.type
_entity.pdbx_description
1 polymer ?
#
loop_
_entity_poly.entity_id
_entity_poly.type
_entity_poly.pdbx_seq_one_letter_code
_entity_poly.pdbx_strand_id
1 'polypeptide(L)'
;MRKAITAGVLTDEEAYAAVENLWSLDLQEIPATLERHRQALAWAERLGQTVAFDAQYLVVSEELDAPFWTADKLLSTGARATGANWVRWIGDSN
;
A
#
# COMPACT_ATOMS: atom_id res chain seq x y z
N MET A 1 -13.42 2.19 -0.69
CA MET A 1 -14.90 2.04 -0.71
C MET A 1 -15.64 3.35 -0.92
N ARG A 2 -15.49 4.41 -0.10
CA ARG A 2 -16.27 5.66 -0.26
C ARG A 2 -16.20 6.32 -1.65
N LYS A 3 -15.03 6.36 -2.28
CA LYS A 3 -14.87 6.87 -3.65
C LYS A 3 -15.75 6.13 -4.67
N ALA A 4 -15.89 4.81 -4.52
CA ALA A 4 -16.71 3.98 -5.40
C ALA A 4 -18.21 4.23 -5.21
N ILE A 5 -18.65 4.49 -3.97
CA ILE A 5 -20.03 4.91 -3.68
C ILE A 5 -20.33 6.26 -4.34
N THR A 6 -19.46 7.25 -4.16
CA THR A 6 -19.65 8.58 -4.77
C THR A 6 -19.64 8.51 -6.30
N ALA A 7 -18.90 7.55 -6.88
CA ALA A 7 -18.89 7.29 -8.31
C ALA A 7 -20.10 6.46 -8.82
N GLY A 8 -21.01 6.05 -7.93
CA GLY A 8 -22.16 5.21 -8.26
C GLY A 8 -21.83 3.77 -8.63
N VAL A 9 -20.59 3.31 -8.36
CA VAL A 9 -20.12 1.96 -8.68
C VAL A 9 -20.57 0.95 -7.63
N LEU A 10 -20.76 1.39 -6.39
CA LEU A 10 -21.25 0.58 -5.27
C LEU A 10 -22.36 1.33 -4.55
N THR A 11 -23.34 0.59 -4.05
CA THR A 11 -24.25 1.06 -3.00
C THR A 11 -23.52 1.14 -1.65
N ASP A 12 -24.10 1.85 -0.68
CA ASP A 12 -23.54 1.85 0.69
C ASP A 12 -23.55 0.42 1.29
N GLU A 13 -24.59 -0.38 1.06
CA GLU A 13 -24.69 -1.77 1.53
C GLU A 13 -23.59 -2.67 0.95
N GLU A 14 -23.38 -2.62 -0.37
CA GLU A 14 -22.30 -3.38 -1.02
C GLU A 14 -20.92 -2.95 -0.53
N ALA A 15 -20.73 -1.65 -0.27
CA ALA A 15 -19.47 -1.13 0.25
C ALA A 15 -19.20 -1.59 1.69
N TYR A 16 -20.21 -1.65 2.56
CA TYR A 16 -20.06 -2.20 3.91
C TYR A 16 -19.80 -3.70 3.88
N ALA A 17 -20.57 -4.46 3.10
CA ALA A 17 -20.35 -5.90 2.93
C ALA A 17 -18.94 -6.20 2.38
N ALA A 18 -18.43 -5.36 1.46
CA ALA A 18 -17.07 -5.51 0.94
C ALA A 18 -16.00 -5.28 2.01
N VAL A 19 -16.21 -4.35 2.96
CA VAL A 19 -15.29 -4.14 4.10
C VAL A 19 -15.32 -5.33 5.05
N GLU A 20 -16.51 -5.85 5.37
CA GLU A 20 -16.65 -7.04 6.24
C GLU A 20 -15.99 -8.27 5.62
N ASN A 21 -16.19 -8.48 4.31
CA ASN A 21 -15.53 -9.54 3.57
C ASN A 21 -14.01 -9.38 3.58
N LEU A 22 -13.49 -8.15 3.38
CA LEU A 22 -12.06 -7.88 3.49
C LEU A 22 -11.53 -8.18 4.90
N TRP A 23 -12.31 -7.86 5.93
CA TRP A 23 -11.94 -8.11 7.33
C TRP A 23 -11.96 -9.60 7.70
N SER A 24 -12.77 -10.40 7.02
CA SER A 24 -12.80 -11.86 7.20
C SER A 24 -11.58 -12.58 6.60
N LEU A 25 -10.77 -11.87 5.80
CA LEU A 25 -9.46 -12.37 5.41
C LEU A 25 -8.57 -12.41 6.66
N ASP A 26 -7.69 -13.41 6.75
CA ASP A 26 -6.73 -13.54 7.84
C ASP A 26 -5.61 -12.48 7.71
N LEU A 27 -5.98 -11.22 7.91
CA LEU A 27 -5.10 -10.06 7.79
C LEU A 27 -4.27 -9.93 9.06
N GLN A 28 -2.94 -9.92 8.89
CA GLN A 28 -2.04 -9.61 9.97
C GLN A 28 -1.87 -8.09 10.11
N GLU A 29 -2.29 -7.54 11.24
CA GLU A 29 -2.02 -6.15 11.58
C GLU A 29 -0.56 -5.97 12.01
N ILE A 30 0.16 -5.06 11.33
CA ILE A 30 1.51 -4.67 11.69
C ILE A 30 1.45 -3.31 12.38
N PRO A 31 1.89 -3.19 13.64
CA PRO A 31 1.74 -1.94 14.39
C PRO A 31 2.64 -0.85 13.80
N ALA A 32 2.10 0.37 13.74
CA ALA A 32 2.92 1.54 13.48
C ALA A 32 3.84 1.79 14.69
N THR A 33 5.13 1.92 14.45
CA THR A 33 6.13 2.24 15.49
C THR A 33 6.85 3.53 15.12
N LEU A 34 7.44 4.20 16.12
CA LEU A 34 8.25 5.39 15.88
C LEU A 34 9.37 5.11 14.86
N GLU A 35 10.03 3.96 14.97
CA GLU A 35 11.12 3.59 14.07
C GLU A 35 10.63 3.42 12.63
N ARG A 36 9.49 2.74 12.42
CA ARG A 36 8.88 2.59 11.09
C ARG A 36 8.49 3.94 10.49
N HIS A 37 8.01 4.89 11.31
CA HIS A 37 7.72 6.23 10.82
C HIS A 37 8.99 6.98 10.39
N ARG A 38 10.11 6.83 11.12
CA ARG A 38 11.39 7.42 10.73
C ARG A 38 11.91 6.81 9.42
N GLN A 39 11.81 5.50 9.27
CA GLN A 39 12.20 4.81 8.04
C GLN A 39 11.29 5.19 6.87
N ALA A 40 9.99 5.41 7.12
CA ALA A 40 9.05 5.85 6.10
C ALA A 40 9.39 7.26 5.57
N LEU A 41 9.90 8.15 6.44
CA LEU A 41 10.40 9.45 6.00
C LEU A 41 11.63 9.31 5.09
N ALA A 42 12.58 8.44 5.44
CA ALA A 42 13.75 8.16 4.60
C ALA A 42 13.34 7.56 3.25
N TRP A 43 12.34 6.67 3.24
CA TRP A 43 11.76 6.14 2.01
C TRP A 43 11.08 7.21 1.16
N ALA A 44 10.30 8.11 1.77
CA ALA A 44 9.65 9.20 1.05
C ALA A 44 10.69 10.13 0.39
N GLU A 45 11.79 10.43 1.08
CA GLU A 45 12.92 11.18 0.53
C GLU A 45 13.54 10.46 -0.68
N ARG A 46 13.81 9.15 -0.58
CA ARG A 46 14.33 8.33 -1.70
C ARG A 46 13.41 8.33 -2.91
N LEU A 47 12.10 8.37 -2.68
CA LEU A 47 11.07 8.40 -3.73
C LEU A 47 10.79 9.81 -4.28
N GLY A 48 11.36 10.86 -3.67
CA GLY A 48 11.05 12.25 -4.01
C GLY A 48 9.59 12.65 -3.69
N GLN A 49 8.95 11.96 -2.74
CA GLN A 49 7.56 12.20 -2.35
C GLN A 49 7.47 13.21 -1.20
N THR A 50 6.43 14.05 -1.24
CA THR A 50 6.16 15.05 -0.18
C THR A 50 5.39 14.47 1.00
N VAL A 51 4.89 13.23 0.90
CA VAL A 51 4.14 12.52 1.93
C VAL A 51 4.71 11.11 2.10
N ALA A 52 4.65 10.59 3.33
CA ALA A 52 5.24 9.29 3.68
C ALA A 52 4.19 8.17 3.88
N PHE A 53 2.95 8.35 3.43
CA PHE A 53 1.89 7.35 3.63
C PHE A 53 2.23 6.05 2.91
N ASP A 54 2.52 6.12 1.61
CA ASP A 54 2.84 4.94 0.81
C ASP A 54 4.17 4.29 1.24
N ALA A 55 5.11 5.12 1.71
CA ALA A 55 6.39 4.69 2.24
C ALA A 55 6.26 3.79 3.49
N GLN A 56 5.17 3.89 4.26
CA GLN A 56 4.95 3.00 5.41
C GLN A 56 4.79 1.54 4.98
N TYR A 57 4.12 1.29 3.85
CA TYR A 57 3.97 -0.08 3.34
C TYR A 57 5.28 -0.65 2.80
N LEU A 58 6.14 0.21 2.23
CA LEU A 58 7.47 -0.18 1.78
C LEU A 58 8.35 -0.59 2.96
N VAL A 59 8.35 0.18 4.04
CA VAL A 59 9.08 -0.16 5.27
C VAL A 59 8.67 -1.52 5.81
N VAL A 60 7.36 -1.77 5.96
CA VAL A 60 6.87 -3.05 6.49
C VAL A 60 7.27 -4.21 5.58
N SER A 61 7.18 -4.03 4.27
CA SER A 61 7.54 -5.09 3.32
C SER A 61 9.03 -5.37 3.30
N GLU A 62 9.87 -4.33 3.41
CA GLU A 62 11.32 -4.44 3.52
C GLU A 62 11.75 -5.16 4.82
N GLU A 63 11.14 -4.80 5.95
CA GLU A 63 11.41 -5.47 7.24
C GLU A 63 11.01 -6.95 7.25
N LEU A 64 9.93 -7.31 6.55
CA LEU A 64 9.41 -8.67 6.48
C LEU A 64 10.06 -9.51 5.36
N ASP A 65 10.98 -8.94 4.58
CA ASP A 65 11.55 -9.55 3.36
C ASP A 65 10.44 -10.09 2.43
N ALA A 66 9.35 -9.33 2.31
CA ALA A 66 8.14 -9.74 1.61
C ALA A 66 7.97 -8.96 0.29
N PRO A 67 7.41 -9.59 -0.76
CA PRO A 67 7.04 -8.87 -1.96
C PRO A 67 5.92 -7.87 -1.66
N PHE A 68 6.08 -6.63 -2.14
CA PHE A 68 5.06 -5.60 -1.99
C PHE A 68 4.25 -5.46 -3.27
N TRP A 69 2.94 -5.63 -3.16
CA TRP A 69 2.01 -5.48 -4.28
C TRP A 69 1.20 -4.20 -4.12
N THR A 70 1.21 -3.36 -5.14
CA THR A 70 0.43 -2.12 -5.17
C THR A 70 -0.36 -1.97 -6.47
N ALA A 71 -1.54 -1.36 -6.38
CA ALA A 71 -2.29 -0.91 -7.55
C ALA A 71 -1.76 0.42 -8.11
N ASP A 72 -0.92 1.13 -7.37
CA ASP A 72 -0.29 2.39 -7.80
C ASP A 72 0.94 2.11 -8.68
N LYS A 73 0.77 2.36 -9.97
CA LYS A 73 1.85 2.16 -10.96
C LYS A 73 3.01 3.13 -10.75
N LEU A 74 2.75 4.38 -10.34
CA LEU A 74 3.81 5.37 -10.12
C LEU A 74 4.66 4.99 -8.91
N LEU A 75 4.02 4.57 -7.81
CA LEU A 75 4.71 4.06 -6.64
C LEU A 75 5.59 2.86 -6.99
N SER A 76 5.05 1.88 -7.71
CA SER A 76 5.81 0.69 -8.09
C SER A 76 7.03 1.01 -8.96
N THR A 77 6.85 1.93 -9.92
CA THR A 77 7.92 2.34 -10.84
C THR A 77 8.99 3.14 -10.11
N GLY A 78 8.58 4.09 -9.27
CA GLY A 78 9.49 4.90 -8.46
C GLY A 78 10.29 4.05 -7.48
N ALA A 79 9.64 3.13 -6.77
CA ALA A 79 10.32 2.25 -5.83
C ALA A 79 11.34 1.33 -6.55
N ARG A 80 10.97 0.72 -7.67
CA ARG A 80 11.90 -0.07 -8.51
C ARG A 80 13.09 0.76 -8.99
N ALA A 81 12.89 2.03 -9.35
CA ALA A 81 13.98 2.92 -9.76
C ALA A 81 15.00 3.19 -8.62
N THR A 82 14.58 3.07 -7.36
CA THR A 82 15.47 3.15 -6.18
C THR A 82 16.17 1.82 -5.82
N GLY A 83 16.00 0.78 -6.63
CA GLY A 83 16.55 -0.57 -6.41
C GLY A 83 15.61 -1.55 -5.70
N ALA A 84 14.39 -1.14 -5.36
CA ALA A 84 13.41 -1.96 -4.64
C ALA A 84 12.71 -2.97 -5.58
N ASN A 85 13.44 -3.98 -6.06
CA ASN A 85 12.93 -4.95 -7.04
C ASN A 85 11.83 -5.88 -6.49
N TRP A 86 11.65 -5.93 -5.18
CA TRP A 86 10.57 -6.67 -4.51
C TRP A 86 9.20 -5.98 -4.62
N VAL A 87 9.15 -4.73 -5.10
CA VAL A 87 7.91 -4.00 -5.36
C VAL A 87 7.31 -4.42 -6.72
N ARG A 88 6.00 -4.66 -6.74
CA ARG A 88 5.25 -5.15 -7.90
C ARG A 88 3.96 -4.38 -8.11
N TRP A 89 3.67 -4.09 -9.37
CA TRP A 89 2.37 -3.57 -9.76
C TRP A 89 1.40 -4.73 -9.97
N ILE A 90 0.21 -4.67 -9.37
CA ILE A 90 -0.79 -5.73 -9.52
C ILE A 90 -1.29 -5.88 -10.98
N GLY A 91 -1.09 -4.87 -11.83
CA GLY A 91 -1.38 -4.97 -13.26
C GLY A 91 -0.31 -5.71 -14.08
N ASP A 92 0.86 -6.03 -13.50
CA ASP A 92 1.87 -6.90 -14.14
C ASP A 92 1.48 -8.38 -14.04
N SER A 93 0.58 -8.74 -13.10
CA SER A 93 0.03 -10.08 -12.94
C SER A 93 -1.08 -10.34 -13.95
N ASN A 94 -0.67 -10.62 -15.20
CA ASN A 94 -1.50 -11.18 -16.27
C ASN A 94 -0.99 -12.56 -16.67
#